data_AF-A0A811LF78-F1
#
_entry.id   AF-A0A811LF78-F1
#
_cell.length_a   1.000
_cell.length_b   1.000
_cell.length_c   1.000
_cell.angle_alpha   90.00
_cell.angle_beta   90.00
_cell.angle_gamma   90.00
#
_symmetry.space_group_name_H-M   'P 1'
#
loop_
_entity.id
_entity.type
_entity.pdbx_description
1 polymer ?
#
loop_
_entity_poly.entity_id
_entity_poly.type
_entity_poly.pdbx_seq_one_letter_code
_entity_poly.pdbx_strand_id
1 'polypeptide(L)'
;MLEKSLRDDSSDSGRGFSNQITFKATSKTPHWRVEDNNHKVHKPTAPAGSIKVYIRVRFRYDEIRYCKFLYNKAADTPKPTDLNHLDELAKAKILKDNELMILRYALGQVLEGKCTFDSINEKIDGAKKEGNTIVLTVPTGLVPPTGAPENLNGCAQIILIGD
;
A
#
# COMPACT_ATOMS: atom_id res chain seq x y z
N MET A 1 -10.03 26.62 1.09
CA MET A 1 -8.64 26.51 0.62
C MET A 1 -8.48 25.08 0.12
N LEU A 2 -8.55 24.86 -1.20
CA LEU A 2 -8.62 23.51 -1.80
C LEU A 2 -7.28 22.80 -1.62
N GLU A 3 -7.27 21.69 -0.88
CA GLU A 3 -6.16 20.75 -0.85
C GLU A 3 -5.87 20.29 -2.28
N LYS A 4 -4.74 20.74 -2.83
CA LYS A 4 -4.20 20.22 -4.08
C LYS A 4 -3.89 18.74 -3.86
N SER A 5 -4.82 17.90 -4.32
CA SER A 5 -4.62 16.50 -4.67
C SER A 5 -3.17 16.24 -5.03
N LEU A 6 -2.56 15.29 -4.33
CA LEU A 6 -1.24 14.72 -4.57
C LEU A 6 -1.15 14.14 -5.99
N ARG A 7 -1.09 15.02 -6.99
CA ARG A 7 -0.45 14.76 -8.27
C ARG A 7 1.04 14.88 -7.97
N ASP A 8 1.68 13.74 -7.81
CA ASP A 8 2.86 13.50 -8.63
C ASP A 8 3.08 11.99 -8.87
N ASP A 9 3.02 11.70 -10.16
CA ASP A 9 3.86 10.79 -10.94
C ASP A 9 3.70 9.27 -10.84
N SER A 10 3.83 8.50 -11.93
CA SER A 10 3.80 8.67 -13.40
C SER A 10 3.84 7.21 -13.91
N SER A 11 2.97 6.74 -14.80
CA SER A 11 3.24 6.62 -16.23
C SER A 11 1.93 6.38 -16.99
N ASP A 12 1.02 7.36 -17.01
CA ASP A 12 -0.08 7.48 -18.02
C ASP A 12 -0.95 8.72 -17.74
N SER A 13 -0.33 9.85 -17.39
CA SER A 13 -1.00 11.07 -16.89
C SER A 13 -2.00 11.73 -17.84
N GLY A 14 -2.35 11.10 -18.97
CA GLY A 14 -3.45 11.51 -19.85
C GLY A 14 -4.55 10.47 -20.11
N ARG A 15 -4.42 9.19 -19.71
CA ARG A 15 -5.35 8.13 -20.17
C ARG A 15 -6.22 7.46 -19.10
N GLY A 16 -5.97 7.68 -17.81
CA GLY A 16 -6.88 7.26 -16.73
C GLY A 16 -6.91 5.76 -16.41
N PHE A 17 -6.06 4.93 -17.02
CA PHE A 17 -6.08 3.47 -16.86
C PHE A 17 -5.82 3.00 -15.42
N SER A 18 -4.89 3.64 -14.69
CA SER A 18 -4.61 3.26 -13.30
C SER A 18 -5.80 3.51 -12.34
N ASN A 19 -6.76 4.36 -12.73
CA ASN A 19 -7.97 4.66 -11.97
C ASN A 19 -9.21 3.96 -12.53
N GLN A 20 -9.05 3.05 -13.49
CA GLN A 20 -10.16 2.45 -14.18
C GLN A 20 -11.10 1.75 -13.19
N ILE A 21 -12.39 1.97 -13.37
CA ILE A 21 -13.44 1.20 -12.69
C ILE A 21 -13.57 -0.12 -13.46
N THR A 22 -13.05 -1.21 -12.89
CA THR A 22 -13.10 -2.54 -13.52
C THR A 22 -14.32 -3.34 -13.05
N PHE A 23 -14.86 -3.02 -11.87
CA PHE A 23 -16.11 -3.58 -11.34
C PHE A 23 -16.72 -2.66 -10.26
N LYS A 24 -17.96 -2.93 -9.83
CA LYS A 24 -18.74 -2.06 -8.92
C LYS A 24 -17.97 -1.64 -7.66
N ALA A 25 -17.19 -2.53 -7.05
CA ALA A 25 -16.45 -2.20 -5.82
C ALA A 25 -15.37 -1.14 -6.06
N THR A 26 -14.68 -1.17 -7.22
CA THR A 26 -13.60 -0.23 -7.54
C THR A 26 -14.06 1.21 -7.70
N SER A 27 -15.34 1.44 -8.02
CA SER A 27 -15.93 2.78 -8.01
C SER A 27 -15.96 3.42 -6.61
N LYS A 28 -15.86 2.61 -5.56
CA LYS A 28 -15.86 3.03 -4.16
C LYS A 28 -14.45 3.15 -3.57
N THR A 29 -13.42 2.92 -4.36
CA THR A 29 -12.01 2.94 -3.95
C THR A 29 -11.18 3.91 -4.81
N PRO A 30 -11.54 5.21 -4.87
CA PRO A 30 -10.91 6.17 -5.79
C PRO A 30 -9.42 6.43 -5.51
N HIS A 31 -8.88 6.01 -4.35
CA HIS A 31 -7.45 6.15 -4.04
C HIS A 31 -6.60 4.93 -4.43
N TRP A 32 -7.25 3.85 -4.87
CA TRP A 32 -6.61 2.58 -5.21
C TRP A 32 -6.36 2.49 -6.71
N ARG A 33 -5.10 2.24 -7.06
CA ARG A 33 -4.59 2.21 -8.43
C ARG A 33 -4.39 0.78 -8.89
N VAL A 34 -4.79 0.46 -10.12
CA VAL A 34 -4.48 -0.84 -10.74
C VAL A 34 -2.97 -1.02 -10.81
N GLU A 35 -2.50 -2.18 -10.37
CA GLU A 35 -1.13 -2.61 -10.58
C GLU A 35 -1.08 -3.47 -11.84
N ASP A 36 -0.46 -2.95 -12.90
CA ASP A 36 -0.27 -3.70 -14.14
C ASP A 36 1.20 -4.14 -14.31
N ASN A 37 1.46 -5.04 -15.26
CA ASN A 37 2.80 -5.59 -15.51
C ASN A 37 3.85 -4.53 -15.93
N ASN A 38 3.43 -3.39 -16.48
CA ASN A 38 4.30 -2.28 -16.85
C ASN A 38 4.55 -1.33 -15.67
N HIS A 39 3.71 -1.36 -14.64
CA HIS A 39 3.78 -0.50 -13.44
C HIS A 39 4.04 -1.27 -12.13
N LYS A 40 4.35 -2.58 -12.22
CA LYS A 40 4.87 -3.40 -11.10
C LYS A 40 6.12 -2.81 -10.47
N VAL A 41 6.91 -2.06 -11.25
CA VAL A 41 8.10 -1.37 -10.75
C VAL A 41 7.67 -0.02 -10.21
N HIS A 42 7.33 0.02 -8.92
CA HIS A 42 7.20 1.26 -8.18
C HIS A 42 8.47 2.12 -8.41
N LYS A 43 8.30 3.44 -8.60
CA LYS A 43 9.46 4.33 -8.81
C LYS A 43 10.53 4.06 -7.75
N PRO A 44 11.78 3.76 -8.13
CA PRO A 44 12.75 3.09 -7.28
C PRO A 44 13.31 3.95 -6.14
N THR A 45 13.08 5.27 -6.17
CA THR A 45 13.67 6.20 -5.21
C THR A 45 12.60 7.17 -4.70
N ALA A 46 12.51 7.34 -3.39
CA ALA A 46 11.69 8.39 -2.80
C ALA A 46 12.36 9.78 -2.93
N PRO A 47 11.60 10.88 -2.88
CA PRO A 47 12.19 12.19 -2.68
C PRO A 47 13.07 12.20 -1.42
N ALA A 48 14.18 12.93 -1.46
CA ALA A 48 15.10 13.06 -0.33
C ALA A 48 14.35 13.43 0.97
N GLY A 49 14.70 12.75 2.06
CA GLY A 49 14.05 12.96 3.36
C GLY A 49 12.65 12.36 3.49
N SER A 50 12.21 11.53 2.54
CA SER A 50 10.93 10.85 2.59
C SER A 50 11.04 9.35 2.30
N ILE A 51 9.99 8.62 2.64
CA ILE A 51 9.81 7.21 2.30
C ILE A 51 8.49 7.10 1.55
N LYS A 52 8.49 6.42 0.41
CA LYS A 52 7.25 6.06 -0.27
C LYS A 52 6.68 4.82 0.39
N VAL A 53 5.43 4.90 0.82
CA VAL A 53 4.69 3.77 1.38
C VAL A 53 3.62 3.35 0.39
N TYR A 54 3.67 2.10 -0.02
CA TYR A 54 2.66 1.46 -0.87
C TYR A 54 1.94 0.39 -0.06
N ILE A 55 0.62 0.37 -0.14
CA ILE A 55 -0.22 -0.69 0.40
C ILE A 55 -0.83 -1.41 -0.78
N ARG A 56 -0.49 -2.68 -0.98
CA ARG A 56 -0.99 -3.54 -2.06
C ARG A 56 -2.02 -4.52 -1.52
N VAL A 57 -3.15 -4.64 -2.20
CA VAL A 57 -4.25 -5.54 -1.85
C VAL A 57 -4.83 -6.15 -3.12
N ARG A 58 -5.20 -7.43 -3.04
CA ARG A 58 -5.94 -8.11 -4.10
C ARG A 58 -7.39 -7.66 -4.09
N PHE A 59 -7.86 -7.12 -5.21
CA PHE A 59 -9.25 -6.70 -5.40
C PHE A 59 -10.12 -7.82 -5.97
N ARG A 60 -9.54 -8.67 -6.83
CA ARG A 60 -10.16 -9.87 -7.40
C ARG A 60 -9.07 -10.84 -7.88
N TYR A 61 -9.47 -11.99 -8.42
CA TYR A 61 -8.53 -13.06 -8.79
C TYR A 61 -7.37 -12.58 -9.68
N ASP A 62 -7.66 -11.71 -10.63
CA ASP A 62 -6.77 -11.19 -11.67
C ASP A 62 -6.35 -9.73 -11.47
N GLU A 63 -6.64 -9.12 -10.32
CA GLU A 63 -6.41 -7.69 -10.12
C GLU A 63 -5.87 -7.37 -8.72
N ILE A 64 -4.66 -6.83 -8.71
CA ILE A 64 -4.03 -6.22 -7.55
C ILE A 64 -4.11 -4.71 -7.72
N ARG A 65 -4.40 -4.01 -6.62
CA ARG A 65 -4.33 -2.57 -6.57
C ARG A 65 -3.45 -2.11 -5.44
N TYR A 66 -2.94 -0.89 -5.57
CA TYR A 66 -2.18 -0.24 -4.53
C TYR A 66 -2.72 1.15 -4.19
N CYS A 67 -2.57 1.53 -2.92
CA CYS A 67 -2.65 2.92 -2.47
C CYS A 67 -1.24 3.39 -2.10
N LYS A 68 -0.90 4.67 -2.35
CA LYS A 68 0.41 5.23 -2.03
C LYS A 68 0.30 6.50 -1.20
N PHE A 69 1.26 6.72 -0.30
CA PHE A 69 1.47 7.98 0.42
C PHE A 69 2.96 8.15 0.73
N LEU A 70 3.33 9.34 1.22
CA LEU A 70 4.71 9.64 1.62
C LEU A 70 4.81 9.68 3.14
N TYR A 71 5.88 9.15 3.71
CA TYR A 71 6.27 9.36 5.10
C TYR A 71 7.43 10.37 5.14
N ASN A 72 7.28 11.45 5.89
CA ASN A 72 8.34 12.45 6.06
C ASN A 72 9.23 12.05 7.25
N LYS A 73 10.52 11.81 6.99
CA LYS A 73 11.48 11.37 8.01
C LYS A 73 11.77 12.45 9.07
N ALA A 74 11.77 13.73 8.68
CA ALA A 74 12.08 14.82 9.59
C ALA A 74 10.91 15.17 10.51
N ALA A 75 9.69 15.06 9.99
CA ALA A 75 8.46 15.34 10.75
C ALA A 75 7.86 14.10 11.42
N ASP A 76 8.44 12.91 11.18
CA ASP A 76 7.95 11.62 11.67
C ASP A 76 6.46 11.39 11.45
N THR A 77 5.97 11.74 10.26
CA THR A 77 4.52 11.71 9.97
C THR A 77 4.23 11.35 8.51
N PRO A 78 3.15 10.59 8.25
CA PRO A 78 2.66 10.38 6.89
C PRO A 78 2.02 11.64 6.30
N LYS A 79 2.01 11.71 4.97
CA LYS A 79 1.35 12.72 4.15
C LYS A 79 0.50 12.01 3.08
N PRO A 80 -0.84 12.11 3.16
CA PRO A 80 -1.61 12.83 4.18
C PRO A 80 -1.50 12.17 5.57
N THR A 81 -1.72 12.94 6.62
CA THR A 81 -1.70 12.45 8.01
C THR A 81 -2.87 11.52 8.29
N ASP A 82 -4.03 11.84 7.74
CA ASP A 82 -5.22 10.99 7.82
C ASP A 82 -5.24 9.95 6.69
N LEU A 83 -4.98 8.69 7.04
CA LEU A 83 -4.96 7.56 6.11
C LEU A 83 -6.32 6.87 5.99
N ASN A 84 -7.38 7.67 5.80
CA ASN A 84 -8.77 7.20 5.69
C ASN A 84 -9.04 6.40 4.41
N HIS A 85 -8.07 6.33 3.48
CA HIS A 85 -8.19 5.54 2.25
C HIS A 85 -8.35 4.04 2.50
N LEU A 86 -7.93 3.55 3.68
CA LEU A 86 -8.16 2.17 4.09
C LEU A 86 -9.66 1.85 4.32
N ASP A 87 -10.48 2.83 4.71
CA ASP A 87 -11.93 2.64 4.88
C ASP A 87 -12.65 2.34 3.57
N GLU A 88 -12.04 2.72 2.45
CA GLU A 88 -12.56 2.40 1.12
C GLU A 88 -12.60 0.88 0.90
N LEU A 89 -11.63 0.14 1.43
CA LEU A 89 -11.58 -1.32 1.31
C LEU A 89 -12.79 -1.99 1.99
N ALA A 90 -13.18 -1.51 3.17
CA ALA A 90 -14.38 -2.00 3.86
C ALA A 90 -15.66 -1.57 3.13
N LYS A 91 -15.79 -0.29 2.75
CA LYS A 91 -16.96 0.23 2.02
C LYS A 91 -17.20 -0.49 0.68
N ALA A 92 -16.12 -0.90 0.04
CA ALA A 92 -16.12 -1.64 -1.21
C ALA A 92 -16.26 -3.17 -1.02
N LYS A 93 -16.19 -3.67 0.22
CA LYS A 93 -16.16 -5.11 0.55
C LYS A 93 -14.99 -5.85 -0.11
N ILE A 94 -13.84 -5.19 -0.21
CA ILE A 94 -12.59 -5.79 -0.69
C ILE A 94 -11.93 -6.59 0.41
N LEU A 95 -11.84 -6.01 1.61
CA LEU A 95 -11.42 -6.72 2.82
C LEU A 95 -12.59 -6.80 3.79
N LYS A 96 -12.66 -7.90 4.53
CA LYS A 96 -13.53 -8.05 5.71
C LYS A 96 -12.97 -7.22 6.87
N ASP A 97 -13.81 -6.97 7.88
CA ASP A 97 -13.43 -6.12 9.01
C ASP A 97 -12.21 -6.66 9.77
N ASN A 98 -12.11 -7.98 9.96
CA ASN A 98 -10.95 -8.60 10.61
C ASN A 98 -9.67 -8.48 9.75
N GLU A 99 -9.77 -8.67 8.44
CA GLU A 99 -8.66 -8.51 7.49
C GLU A 99 -8.16 -7.05 7.48
N LEU A 100 -9.09 -6.09 7.48
CA LEU A 100 -8.78 -4.66 7.54
C LEU A 100 -8.15 -4.28 8.88
N MET A 101 -8.63 -4.83 10.00
CA MET A 101 -8.05 -4.60 11.32
C MET A 101 -6.60 -5.06 11.39
N ILE A 102 -6.27 -6.24 10.85
CA ILE A 102 -4.90 -6.75 10.78
C ILE A 102 -4.02 -5.83 9.93
N LEU A 103 -4.50 -5.41 8.76
CA LEU A 103 -3.76 -4.48 7.90
C LEU A 103 -3.52 -3.13 8.59
N ARG A 104 -4.52 -2.60 9.30
CA ARG A 104 -4.39 -1.35 10.09
C ARG A 104 -3.38 -1.50 11.21
N TYR A 105 -3.38 -2.62 11.92
CA TYR A 105 -2.40 -2.89 12.97
C TYR A 105 -0.99 -2.93 12.38
N ALA A 106 -0.77 -3.68 11.30
CA ALA A 106 0.53 -3.76 10.64
C ALA A 106 1.02 -2.39 10.16
N LEU A 107 0.14 -1.60 9.55
CA LEU A 107 0.47 -0.24 9.13
C LEU A 107 0.81 0.66 10.33
N GLY A 108 0.07 0.54 11.43
CA GLY A 108 0.35 1.27 12.66
C GLY A 108 1.76 0.99 13.19
N GLN A 109 2.17 -0.27 13.23
CA GLN A 109 3.53 -0.65 13.64
C GLN A 109 4.61 -0.12 12.69
N VAL A 110 4.34 -0.13 11.38
CA VAL A 110 5.25 0.46 10.38
C VAL A 110 5.45 1.95 10.62
N LEU A 111 4.37 2.69 10.89
CA LEU A 111 4.43 4.13 11.13
C LEU A 111 5.08 4.44 12.48
N GLU A 112 4.76 3.69 13.53
CA GLU A 112 5.37 3.83 14.86
C GLU A 112 6.87 3.49 14.84
N GLY A 113 7.26 2.50 14.06
CA GLY A 113 8.66 2.13 13.77
C GLY A 113 9.36 3.05 12.76
N LYS A 114 8.75 4.21 12.46
CA LYS A 114 9.28 5.25 11.56
C LYS A 114 9.68 4.73 10.18
N CYS A 115 8.99 3.71 9.70
CA CYS A 115 9.26 3.04 8.42
C CYS A 115 10.70 2.48 8.29
N THR A 116 11.36 2.16 9.40
CA THR A 116 12.71 1.57 9.41
C THR A 116 12.65 0.05 9.50
N PHE A 117 13.60 -0.64 8.85
CA PHE A 117 13.61 -2.10 8.82
C PHE A 117 13.75 -2.70 10.22
N ASP A 118 14.70 -2.20 11.01
CA ASP A 118 15.02 -2.79 12.31
C ASP A 118 13.82 -2.72 13.27
N SER A 119 13.19 -1.54 13.38
CA SER A 119 11.98 -1.37 14.22
C SER A 119 10.79 -2.17 13.72
N ILE A 120 10.64 -2.37 12.41
CA ILE A 120 9.55 -3.20 11.87
C ILE A 120 9.82 -4.67 12.18
N ASN A 121 11.05 -5.13 11.96
CA ASN A 121 11.44 -6.53 12.12
C ASN A 121 11.38 -6.98 13.59
N GLU A 122 11.56 -6.07 14.56
CA GLU A 122 11.35 -6.35 15.98
C GLU A 122 9.88 -6.57 16.36
N LYS A 123 8.94 -5.99 15.59
CA LYS A 123 7.52 -5.97 15.94
C LYS A 123 6.65 -6.87 15.06
N ILE A 124 7.09 -7.13 13.83
CA ILE A 124 6.36 -7.93 12.84
C ILE A 124 7.34 -8.86 12.13
N ASP A 125 7.13 -10.16 12.30
CA ASP A 125 7.87 -11.19 11.59
C ASP A 125 7.60 -11.14 10.07
N GLY A 126 8.64 -11.44 9.29
CA GLY A 126 8.50 -11.62 7.83
C GLY A 126 8.71 -10.35 6.99
N ALA A 127 9.21 -9.27 7.58
CA ALA A 127 9.75 -8.15 6.82
C ALA A 127 11.03 -8.58 6.07
N LYS A 128 11.15 -8.18 4.80
CA LYS A 128 12.34 -8.42 3.98
C LYS A 128 12.90 -7.10 3.48
N LYS A 129 14.22 -6.95 3.49
CA LYS A 129 14.91 -5.77 2.97
C LYS A 129 15.75 -6.14 1.76
N GLU A 130 15.56 -5.42 0.66
CA GLU A 130 16.37 -5.48 -0.55
C GLU A 130 16.76 -4.06 -0.97
N GLY A 131 18.04 -3.71 -0.80
CA GLY A 131 18.51 -2.36 -1.04
C GLY A 131 17.79 -1.32 -0.17
N ASN A 132 17.17 -0.33 -0.81
CA ASN A 132 16.37 0.72 -0.18
C ASN A 132 14.89 0.33 -0.02
N THR A 133 14.53 -0.91 -0.36
CA THR A 133 13.15 -1.39 -0.31
C THR A 133 12.95 -2.33 0.88
N ILE A 134 11.86 -2.13 1.61
CA ILE A 134 11.37 -3.06 2.64
C ILE A 134 10.01 -3.58 2.20
N VAL A 135 9.85 -4.90 2.18
CA VAL A 135 8.59 -5.56 1.85
C VAL A 135 8.09 -6.28 3.10
N LEU A 136 6.90 -5.89 3.55
CA LEU A 136 6.17 -6.56 4.61
C LEU A 136 4.95 -7.26 4.02
N THR A 137 4.90 -8.59 4.14
CA THR A 137 3.71 -9.37 3.76
C THR A 137 2.85 -9.60 4.99
N VAL A 138 1.65 -9.02 4.98
CA VAL A 138 0.70 -9.05 6.09
C VAL A 138 -0.32 -10.15 5.82
N PRO A 139 -0.30 -11.29 6.54
CA PRO A 139 -1.32 -12.31 6.40
C PRO A 139 -2.66 -11.76 6.92
N THR A 140 -3.61 -11.53 6.03
CA THR A 140 -4.93 -10.99 6.38
C THR A 140 -5.96 -12.12 6.53
N GLY A 141 -5.75 -13.24 5.84
CA GLY A 141 -6.55 -14.45 5.95
C GLY A 141 -6.08 -15.38 7.09
N LEU A 142 -7.00 -16.22 7.57
CA LEU A 142 -6.74 -17.25 8.60
C LEU A 142 -5.98 -18.47 8.07
N VAL A 143 -5.97 -18.67 6.75
CA VAL A 143 -5.22 -19.75 6.10
C VAL A 143 -3.94 -19.13 5.56
N PRO A 144 -2.76 -19.76 5.79
CA PRO A 144 -1.52 -19.27 5.21
C PRO A 144 -1.70 -19.11 3.69
N PRO A 145 -1.20 -18.01 3.09
CA PRO A 145 -1.42 -17.72 1.68
C PRO A 145 -1.01 -18.93 0.83
N THR A 146 -1.99 -19.55 0.17
CA THR A 146 -1.76 -20.68 -0.73
C THR A 146 -1.40 -20.13 -2.11
N GLY A 147 -0.14 -20.32 -2.52
CA GLY A 147 0.41 -19.86 -3.80
C GLY A 147 1.49 -18.79 -3.67
N ALA A 148 1.92 -18.24 -4.82
CA ALA A 148 2.98 -17.23 -4.86
C ALA A 148 2.53 -15.95 -4.10
N PRO A 149 3.35 -15.40 -3.18
CA PRO A 149 3.06 -14.16 -2.44
C PRO A 149 2.67 -12.99 -3.37
N GLU A 150 3.17 -13.04 -4.59
CA GLU A 150 2.87 -12.17 -5.74
C GLU A 150 1.36 -11.95 -5.96
N ASN A 151 0.53 -12.97 -5.70
CA ASN A 151 -0.90 -12.94 -6.02
C ASN A 151 -1.76 -12.38 -4.88
N LEU A 152 -1.16 -12.05 -3.73
CA LEU A 152 -1.82 -11.45 -2.56
C LEU A 152 -3.11 -12.16 -2.12
N ASN A 153 -3.17 -13.49 -2.28
CA ASN A 153 -4.34 -14.27 -1.87
C ASN A 153 -4.29 -14.53 -0.36
N GLY A 154 -5.20 -13.93 0.41
CA GLY A 154 -5.19 -14.05 1.88
C GLY A 154 -4.08 -13.23 2.55
N CYS A 155 -3.45 -12.31 1.83
CA CYS A 155 -2.50 -11.36 2.40
C CYS A 155 -2.60 -10.00 1.72
N ALA A 156 -2.10 -8.99 2.42
CA ALA A 156 -1.79 -7.67 1.87
C ALA A 156 -0.28 -7.46 1.92
N GLN A 157 0.23 -6.45 1.23
CA GLN A 157 1.63 -6.07 1.33
C GLN A 157 1.79 -4.59 1.62
N ILE A 158 2.76 -4.26 2.46
CA ILE A 158 3.24 -2.89 2.68
C ILE A 158 4.66 -2.83 2.14
N ILE A 159 4.89 -1.96 1.15
CA ILE A 159 6.20 -1.74 0.55
C ILE A 159 6.68 -0.35 0.92
N LEU A 160 7.89 -0.27 1.45
CA LEU A 160 8.57 0.97 1.81
C LEU A 160 9.75 1.15 0.86
N ILE A 161 9.84 2.31 0.22
CA ILE A 161 10.96 2.64 -0.66
C ILE A 161 11.58 3.93 -0.16
N GLY A 162 12.85 3.86 0.26
CA GLY A 162 13.64 5.01 0.71
C GLY A 162 14.21 5.85 -0.43
N ASP A 163 14.80 6.99 -0.06
CA ASP A 163 15.73 7.76 -0.89
C ASP A 163 17.10 7.10 -1.00
#